data_AF-A0AAV2TUC4-F1
#
_entry.id   AF-A0AAV2TUC4-F1
#
_cell.length_a   1.000
_cell.length_b   1.000
_cell.length_c   1.000
_cell.angle_alpha   90.00
_cell.angle_beta   90.00
_cell.angle_gamma   90.00
#
_symmetry.space_group_name_H-M   'P 1'
#
loop_
_entity.id
_entity.type
_entity.pdbx_description
1 polymer ?
#
loop_
_entity_poly.entity_id
_entity_poly.type
_entity_poly.pdbx_seq_one_letter_code
_entity_poly.pdbx_strand_id
1 'polypeptide(L)'
;MIAATENNVGTFTVYNLYNTVRRKIHSHAMMYGDWTLASLPLGQFITGRHFENSRRTVRKSCEIKDSIKSTEAHIVSMRKRLSNANSEEEKRLAEIELERMLHRKAVVQKTFDYLEERAAQYETNNSPVTRTRAEAVDCYIEIHKSFKKHCFTIQKTPEVIEHLVKFDDMCTRGVDPKVIVHAIETVCA
;
A
#
# COMPACT_ATOMS: atom_id res chain seq x y z
N MET A 1 14.98 22.25 30.04
CA MET A 1 14.09 23.06 29.17
C MET A 1 14.08 22.44 27.79
N ILE A 2 12.92 22.00 27.30
CA ILE A 2 12.78 21.33 25.99
C ILE A 2 11.98 22.28 25.10
N ALA A 3 12.59 22.79 24.03
CA ALA A 3 11.95 23.73 23.12
C ALA A 3 10.92 23.02 22.22
N ALA A 4 9.67 23.49 22.25
CA ALA A 4 8.66 23.15 21.26
C ALA A 4 8.87 24.02 20.01
N THR A 5 8.89 23.41 18.83
CA THR A 5 8.85 24.18 17.57
C THR A 5 7.41 24.60 17.29
N GLU A 6 7.12 25.90 17.40
CA GLU A 6 5.87 26.50 16.96
C GLU A 6 5.94 26.74 15.45
N ASN A 7 5.15 26.00 14.67
CA ASN A 7 4.94 26.33 13.26
C ASN A 7 3.65 27.16 13.15
N ASN A 8 3.77 28.43 12.77
CA ASN A 8 2.60 29.24 12.41
C ASN A 8 2.07 28.75 11.07
N VAL A 9 0.85 28.19 11.06
CA VAL A 9 0.27 27.62 9.83
C VAL A 9 -0.12 28.67 8.79
N GLY A 10 -0.12 29.96 9.17
CA GLY A 10 -0.29 31.09 8.25
C GLY A 10 0.94 31.47 7.45
N THR A 11 2.13 31.05 7.87
CA THR A 11 3.38 31.27 7.12
C THR A 11 4.04 29.97 6.69
N PHE A 12 3.75 28.87 7.39
CA PHE A 12 4.24 27.55 7.04
C PHE A 12 3.47 27.02 5.83
N THR A 13 4.14 26.93 4.68
CA THR A 13 3.52 26.53 3.40
C THR A 13 3.40 25.02 3.25
N VAL A 14 2.62 24.58 2.26
CA VAL A 14 2.56 23.16 1.85
C VAL A 14 3.94 22.66 1.41
N TYR A 15 4.74 23.48 0.74
CA TYR A 15 6.11 23.15 0.36
C TYR A 15 7.04 22.94 1.57
N ASN A 16 6.89 23.77 2.61
CA ASN A 16 7.63 23.60 3.86
C ASN A 16 7.24 22.28 4.56
N LEU A 17 5.95 21.93 4.55
CA LEU A 17 5.47 20.65 5.04
C LEU A 17 6.09 19.49 4.26
N TYR A 18 6.01 19.52 2.94
CA TYR A 18 6.57 18.50 2.05
C TYR A 18 8.06 18.27 2.33
N ASN A 19 8.88 19.33 2.38
CA ASN A 19 10.31 19.21 2.67
C ASN A 19 10.58 18.66 4.07
N THR A 20 9.76 19.03 5.06
CA THR A 20 9.88 18.50 6.43
C THR A 20 9.59 17.01 6.47
N VAL A 21 8.52 16.56 5.80
CA VAL A 21 8.15 15.14 5.73
C VAL A 21 9.20 14.36 4.96
N ARG A 22 9.60 14.83 3.76
CA ARG A 22 10.59 14.19 2.89
C ARG A 22 11.92 13.92 3.59
N ARG A 23 12.37 14.80 4.48
CA ARG A 23 13.62 14.62 5.24
C ARG A 23 13.50 13.64 6.41
N LYS A 24 12.28 13.37 6.89
CA LYS A 24 12.03 12.55 8.09
C LYS A 24 11.63 11.11 7.79
N ILE A 25 11.12 10.85 6.59
CA ILE A 25 10.70 9.50 6.18
C ILE A 25 11.81 8.80 5.39
N HIS A 26 11.85 7.48 5.46
CA HIS A 26 12.80 6.67 4.68
C HIS A 26 12.29 6.37 3.25
N SER A 27 11.01 6.60 2.98
CA SER A 27 10.42 6.44 1.64
C SER A 27 10.53 7.72 0.80
N HIS A 28 10.28 7.62 -0.50
CA HIS A 28 10.27 8.78 -1.37
C HIS A 28 8.93 9.51 -1.29
N ALA A 29 8.90 10.64 -0.56
CA ALA A 29 7.78 11.58 -0.66
C ALA A 29 7.80 12.20 -2.06
N MET A 30 6.66 12.14 -2.75
CA MET A 30 6.48 12.69 -4.09
C MET A 30 5.46 13.83 -4.07
N MET A 31 5.58 14.76 -5.01
CA MET A 31 4.64 15.87 -5.19
C MET A 31 4.20 15.91 -6.66
N TYR A 32 2.89 16.07 -6.88
CA TYR A 32 2.24 16.00 -8.19
C TYR A 32 1.27 17.17 -8.37
N GLY A 33 0.90 17.45 -9.62
CA GLY A 33 -0.08 18.49 -9.95
C GLY A 33 0.55 19.88 -10.10
N ASP A 34 -0.20 20.91 -9.72
CA ASP A 34 0.24 22.31 -9.82
C ASP A 34 1.08 22.71 -8.59
N TRP A 35 2.36 22.98 -8.83
CA TRP A 35 3.33 23.34 -7.80
C TRP A 35 3.12 24.75 -7.24
N THR A 36 2.36 25.62 -7.94
CA THR A 36 2.04 26.96 -7.42
C THR A 36 1.23 26.86 -6.12
N LEU A 37 0.35 25.86 -6.00
CA LEU A 37 -0.40 25.57 -4.77
C LEU A 37 0.51 25.21 -3.59
N ALA A 38 1.71 24.69 -3.83
CA ALA A 38 2.64 24.34 -2.76
C ALA A 38 3.17 25.58 -2.02
N SER A 39 3.13 26.75 -2.66
CA SER A 39 3.54 28.03 -2.06
C SER A 39 2.51 28.60 -1.08
N LEU A 40 1.27 28.10 -1.11
CA LEU A 40 0.20 28.60 -0.26
C LEU A 40 0.41 28.18 1.20
N PRO A 41 -0.01 29.03 2.17
CA PRO A 41 0.00 28.68 3.58
C PRO A 41 -0.80 27.41 3.86
N LEU A 42 -0.21 26.51 4.65
CA LEU A 42 -0.84 25.24 5.03
C LEU A 42 -2.21 25.46 5.69
N GLY A 43 -2.35 26.53 6.47
CA GLY A 43 -3.58 26.91 7.16
C GLY A 43 -4.80 27.06 6.25
N GLN A 44 -4.61 27.41 4.98
CA GLN A 44 -5.71 27.47 4.00
C GLN A 44 -6.38 26.11 3.79
N PHE A 45 -5.64 25.03 3.92
CA PHE A 45 -6.11 23.66 3.66
C PHE A 45 -6.59 22.94 4.92
N ILE A 46 -5.98 23.21 6.07
CA ILE A 46 -6.23 22.45 7.31
C ILE A 46 -7.09 23.17 8.34
N THR A 47 -7.24 24.49 8.23
CA THR A 47 -7.95 25.32 9.23
C THR A 47 -9.03 26.22 8.64
N GLY A 48 -9.17 26.31 7.31
CA GLY A 48 -10.18 27.14 6.67
C GLY A 48 -9.84 28.63 6.72
N ARG A 49 -10.85 29.52 6.83
CA ARG A 49 -10.73 30.97 6.54
C ARG A 49 -10.11 31.85 7.65
N HIS A 50 -9.62 31.30 8.77
CA HIS A 50 -9.05 32.08 9.88
C HIS A 50 -7.77 31.46 10.45
N PHE A 51 -6.70 31.45 9.65
CA PHE A 51 -5.47 30.71 9.96
C PHE A 51 -4.24 31.60 10.24
N GLU A 52 -4.37 32.91 10.03
CA GLU A 52 -3.29 33.90 10.03
C GLU A 52 -2.54 33.97 11.38
N ASN A 53 -3.24 33.67 12.48
CA ASN A 53 -2.70 33.69 13.85
C ASN A 53 -2.75 32.33 14.56
N SER A 54 -3.02 31.24 13.85
CA SER A 54 -3.10 29.92 14.48
C SER A 54 -1.71 29.34 14.71
N ARG A 55 -1.24 29.43 15.96
CA ARG A 55 -0.04 28.70 16.39
C ARG A 55 -0.46 27.34 16.92
N ARG A 56 0.09 26.27 16.35
CA ARG A 56 -0.08 24.93 16.89
C ARG A 56 1.21 24.49 17.57
N THR A 57 1.11 24.21 18.86
CA THR A 57 2.18 23.57 19.61
C THR A 57 2.31 22.14 19.11
N VAL A 58 3.42 21.83 18.46
CA VAL A 58 3.71 20.46 18.03
C VAL A 58 4.20 19.67 19.24
N ARG A 59 3.51 18.57 19.57
CA ARG A 59 3.99 17.63 20.59
C ARG A 59 5.38 17.12 20.21
N LYS A 60 6.26 16.93 21.22
CA LYS A 60 7.63 16.42 21.06
C LYS A 60 7.63 15.21 20.14
N SER A 61 8.56 15.20 19.18
CA SER A 61 8.76 14.06 18.27
C SER A 61 8.97 12.79 19.10
N CYS A 62 8.10 11.79 18.92
CA CYS A 62 8.38 10.44 19.38
C CYS A 62 9.47 9.85 18.46
N GLU A 63 10.38 9.08 19.05
CA GLU A 63 11.32 8.29 18.25
C GLU A 63 10.56 7.18 17.52
N ILE A 64 10.85 7.00 16.23
CA ILE A 64 10.28 5.91 15.43
C ILE A 64 10.95 4.62 15.90
N LYS A 65 10.20 3.78 16.62
CA LYS A 65 10.72 2.51 17.16
C LYS A 65 10.71 1.38 16.13
N ASP A 66 9.80 1.43 15.17
CA ASP A 66 9.63 0.39 14.16
C ASP A 66 9.54 1.04 12.77
N SER A 67 10.43 0.64 11.87
CA SER A 67 10.34 0.96 10.44
C SER A 67 9.95 -0.31 9.69
N ILE A 68 8.65 -0.53 9.54
CA ILE A 68 8.08 -1.73 8.91
C ILE A 68 7.18 -1.32 7.73
N LYS A 69 7.04 -2.22 6.74
CA LYS A 69 6.07 -2.03 5.68
C LYS A 69 4.65 -2.03 6.26
N SER A 70 3.78 -1.18 5.73
CA SER A 70 2.38 -1.09 6.16
C SER A 70 1.63 -2.42 6.00
N THR A 71 1.91 -3.14 4.92
CA THR A 71 1.37 -4.48 4.60
C THR A 71 1.70 -5.51 5.69
N GLU A 72 2.87 -5.41 6.33
CA GLU A 72 3.34 -6.34 7.35
C GLU A 72 3.02 -5.89 8.79
N ALA A 73 2.42 -4.71 8.97
CA ALA A 73 2.17 -4.14 10.29
C ALA A 73 1.36 -5.07 11.21
N HIS A 74 0.38 -5.76 10.63
CA HIS A 74 -0.47 -6.69 11.37
C HIS A 74 0.28 -7.96 11.81
N ILE A 75 1.17 -8.51 10.97
CA ILE A 75 2.03 -9.65 11.32
C ILE A 75 3.00 -9.26 12.44
N VAL A 76 3.65 -8.09 12.32
CA VAL A 76 4.58 -7.60 13.36
C VAL A 76 3.85 -7.35 14.68
N SER A 77 2.65 -6.78 14.62
CA SER A 77 1.79 -6.61 15.79
C SER A 77 1.50 -7.96 16.46
N MET A 78 1.17 -9.00 15.67
CA MET A 78 0.90 -10.34 16.20
C MET A 78 2.14 -11.00 16.80
N ARG A 79 3.31 -10.88 16.15
CA ARG A 79 4.59 -11.35 16.71
C ARG A 79 4.90 -10.72 18.07
N LYS A 80 4.66 -9.42 18.22
CA LYS A 80 4.83 -8.72 19.49
C LYS A 80 3.85 -9.21 20.55
N ARG A 81 2.59 -9.47 20.18
CA ARG A 81 1.60 -10.06 21.09
C ARG A 81 2.05 -11.43 21.58
N LEU A 82 2.52 -12.29 20.67
CA LEU A 82 3.05 -13.60 21.03
C LEU A 82 4.24 -13.48 21.99
N SER A 83 5.20 -12.60 21.69
CA SER A 83 6.37 -12.39 22.55
C SER A 83 6.04 -11.86 23.95
N ASN A 84 4.92 -11.13 24.10
CA ASN A 84 4.51 -10.50 25.35
C ASN A 84 3.41 -11.28 26.09
N ALA A 85 2.97 -12.42 25.57
CA ALA A 85 1.89 -13.21 26.16
C ALA A 85 2.34 -13.85 27.48
N ASN A 86 1.54 -13.64 28.53
CA ASN A 86 1.87 -14.08 29.89
C ASN A 86 1.29 -15.45 30.25
N SER A 87 0.41 -16.00 29.41
CA SER A 87 -0.23 -17.31 29.62
C SER A 87 0.02 -18.23 28.45
N GLU A 88 0.12 -19.53 28.72
CA GLU A 88 0.33 -20.56 27.68
C GLU A 88 -0.84 -20.62 26.69
N GLU A 89 -2.08 -20.39 27.16
CA GLU A 89 -3.24 -20.33 26.28
C GLU A 89 -3.18 -19.13 25.33
N GLU A 90 -2.80 -17.95 25.82
CA GLU A 90 -2.64 -16.78 24.96
C GLU A 90 -1.51 -16.96 23.94
N LYS A 91 -0.38 -17.54 24.36
CA LYS A 91 0.73 -17.87 23.45
C LYS A 91 0.25 -18.81 22.35
N ARG A 92 -0.40 -19.92 22.72
CA ARG A 92 -0.90 -20.89 21.76
C ARG A 92 -1.88 -20.28 20.75
N LEU A 93 -2.83 -19.46 21.21
CA LEU A 93 -3.78 -18.78 20.32
C LEU A 93 -3.09 -17.77 19.40
N ALA A 94 -2.11 -17.02 19.91
CA ALA A 94 -1.34 -16.07 19.13
C ALA A 94 -0.44 -16.76 18.09
N GLU A 95 0.16 -17.91 18.42
CA GLU A 95 0.93 -18.75 17.49
C GLU A 95 0.05 -19.24 16.34
N ILE A 96 -1.11 -19.84 16.65
CA ILE A 96 -2.04 -20.33 15.63
C ILE A 96 -2.45 -19.20 14.68
N GLU A 97 -2.75 -18.02 15.21
CA GLU A 97 -3.16 -16.89 14.39
C GLU A 97 -2.00 -16.33 13.55
N LEU A 98 -0.79 -16.26 14.12
CA LEU A 98 0.40 -15.85 13.37
C LEU A 98 0.69 -16.81 12.21
N GLU A 99 0.64 -18.12 12.46
CA GLU A 99 0.83 -19.14 11.43
C GLU A 99 -0.22 -19.02 10.32
N ARG A 100 -1.49 -18.73 10.66
CA ARG A 100 -2.53 -18.46 9.66
C ARG A 100 -2.22 -17.24 8.80
N MET A 101 -1.73 -16.15 9.40
CA MET A 101 -1.33 -14.95 8.66
C MET A 101 -0.18 -15.24 7.71
N LEU A 102 0.87 -15.92 8.18
CA LEU A 102 2.03 -16.31 7.36
C LEU A 102 1.64 -17.26 6.24
N HIS A 103 0.76 -18.23 6.54
CA HIS A 103 0.22 -19.14 5.54
C HIS A 103 -0.56 -18.38 4.45
N ARG A 104 -1.46 -17.47 4.82
CA ARG A 104 -2.18 -16.64 3.82
C ARG A 104 -1.23 -15.84 2.96
N LYS A 105 -0.21 -15.20 3.54
CA LYS A 105 0.83 -14.50 2.79
C LYS A 105 1.51 -15.41 1.76
N ALA A 106 1.87 -16.63 2.17
CA ALA A 106 2.50 -17.61 1.27
C ALA A 106 1.54 -18.08 0.15
N VAL A 107 0.26 -18.28 0.45
CA VAL A 107 -0.74 -18.64 -0.56
C VAL A 107 -0.91 -17.51 -1.57
N VAL A 108 -1.00 -16.25 -1.13
CA VAL A 108 -1.08 -15.09 -2.04
C VAL A 108 0.11 -15.08 -3.01
N GLN A 109 1.34 -15.22 -2.49
CA GLN A 109 2.53 -15.28 -3.33
C GLN A 109 2.41 -16.38 -4.39
N LYS A 110 2.08 -17.61 -3.98
CA LYS A 110 1.92 -18.76 -4.89
C LYS A 110 0.84 -18.53 -5.94
N THR A 111 -0.28 -17.91 -5.56
CA THR A 111 -1.35 -17.55 -6.49
C THR A 111 -0.83 -16.61 -7.57
N PHE A 112 -0.08 -15.56 -7.21
CA PHE A 112 0.47 -14.63 -8.20
C PHE A 112 1.56 -15.26 -9.05
N ASP A 113 2.42 -16.11 -8.49
CA ASP A 113 3.43 -16.84 -9.26
C ASP A 113 2.77 -17.72 -10.34
N TYR A 114 1.67 -18.40 -9.99
CA TYR A 114 0.87 -19.16 -10.95
C TYR A 114 0.26 -18.27 -12.05
N LEU A 115 -0.27 -17.10 -11.69
CA LEU A 115 -0.85 -16.17 -12.69
C LEU A 115 0.23 -15.62 -13.63
N GLU A 116 1.43 -15.33 -13.14
CA GLU A 116 2.57 -14.92 -13.96
C GLU A 116 3.03 -16.03 -14.90
N GLU A 117 3.04 -17.28 -14.45
CA GLU A 117 3.33 -18.43 -15.31
C GLU A 117 2.33 -18.51 -16.47
N ARG A 118 1.03 -18.32 -16.19
CA ARG A 118 -0.02 -18.30 -17.22
C ARG A 118 0.11 -17.13 -18.18
N ALA A 119 0.48 -15.96 -17.68
CA ALA A 119 0.80 -14.81 -18.51
C ALA A 119 1.98 -15.12 -19.47
N ALA A 120 3.07 -15.69 -18.94
CA ALA A 120 4.25 -16.03 -19.73
C ALA A 120 3.98 -17.10 -20.81
N GLN A 121 3.16 -18.11 -20.48
CA GLN A 121 2.71 -19.12 -21.44
C GLN A 121 1.88 -18.50 -22.56
N TYR A 122 1.00 -17.55 -22.24
CA TYR A 122 0.23 -16.82 -23.25
C TYR A 122 1.14 -16.04 -24.20
N GLU A 123 2.11 -15.30 -23.66
CA GLU A 123 3.06 -14.50 -24.46
C GLU A 123 3.93 -15.35 -25.38
N THR A 124 4.31 -16.56 -24.94
CA THR A 124 5.11 -17.48 -25.77
C THR A 124 4.32 -17.96 -26.99
N ASN A 125 3.00 -18.11 -26.85
CA ASN A 125 2.13 -18.68 -27.88
C ASN A 125 1.41 -17.62 -28.74
N ASN A 126 1.53 -16.34 -28.40
CA ASN A 126 0.80 -15.25 -29.05
C ASN A 126 1.72 -14.09 -29.41
N SER A 127 1.36 -13.37 -30.46
CA SER A 127 2.10 -12.16 -30.83
C SER A 127 1.87 -11.03 -29.81
N PRO A 128 2.87 -10.16 -29.56
CA PRO A 128 2.71 -9.02 -28.67
C PRO A 128 1.54 -8.13 -29.11
N VAL A 129 0.65 -7.81 -28.17
CA VAL A 129 -0.44 -6.87 -28.41
C VAL A 129 -0.11 -5.55 -27.72
N THR A 130 0.08 -4.49 -28.50
CA THR A 130 0.25 -3.15 -27.94
C THR A 130 -1.10 -2.61 -27.49
N ARG A 131 -1.24 -2.28 -26.21
CA ARG A 131 -2.40 -1.58 -25.67
C ARG A 131 -2.13 -0.11 -25.47
N THR A 132 -3.13 0.71 -25.73
CA THR A 132 -3.17 2.08 -25.22
C THR A 132 -3.27 2.06 -23.69
N ARG A 133 -2.93 3.18 -23.05
CA ARG A 133 -3.06 3.32 -21.59
C ARG A 133 -4.50 3.09 -21.09
N ALA A 134 -5.50 3.51 -21.86
CA ALA A 134 -6.91 3.30 -21.49
C ALA A 134 -7.26 1.80 -21.52
N GLU A 135 -6.89 1.10 -22.58
CA GLU A 135 -7.14 -0.35 -22.71
C GLU A 135 -6.39 -1.17 -21.65
N ALA A 136 -5.17 -0.76 -21.27
CA ALA A 136 -4.43 -1.39 -20.18
C ALA A 136 -5.15 -1.22 -18.82
N VAL A 137 -5.75 -0.05 -18.57
CA VAL A 137 -6.56 0.19 -17.37
C VAL A 137 -7.84 -0.66 -17.38
N ASP A 138 -8.52 -0.79 -18.51
CA ASP A 138 -9.71 -1.63 -18.63
C ASP A 138 -9.38 -3.11 -18.37
N CYS A 139 -8.27 -3.59 -18.93
CA CYS A 139 -7.72 -4.93 -18.66
C CYS A 139 -7.44 -5.13 -17.16
N TYR A 140 -6.80 -4.16 -16.51
CA TYR A 140 -6.50 -4.24 -15.08
C TYR A 140 -7.79 -4.34 -14.26
N ILE A 141 -8.78 -3.51 -14.56
CA ILE A 141 -10.06 -3.48 -13.86
C ILE A 141 -10.77 -4.83 -13.99
N GLU A 142 -10.77 -5.44 -15.17
CA GLU A 142 -11.39 -6.75 -15.42
C GLU A 142 -10.73 -7.85 -14.58
N ILE A 143 -9.39 -7.96 -14.66
CA ILE A 143 -8.62 -8.95 -13.91
C ILE A 143 -8.80 -8.75 -12.40
N HIS A 144 -8.63 -7.53 -11.91
CA HIS A 144 -8.73 -7.21 -10.50
C HIS A 144 -10.14 -7.46 -9.95
N LYS A 145 -11.19 -7.21 -10.75
CA LYS A 145 -12.58 -7.52 -10.38
C LYS A 145 -12.79 -9.03 -10.19
N SER A 146 -12.26 -9.86 -11.10
CA SER A 146 -12.32 -11.32 -10.94
C SER A 146 -11.51 -11.77 -9.71
N PHE A 147 -10.28 -11.28 -9.57
CA PHE A 147 -9.41 -11.64 -8.44
C PHE A 147 -10.05 -11.32 -7.09
N LYS A 148 -10.61 -10.12 -6.93
CA LYS A 148 -11.28 -9.71 -5.69
C LYS A 148 -12.49 -10.59 -5.37
N LYS A 149 -13.19 -11.08 -6.39
CA LYS A 149 -14.38 -11.93 -6.25
C LYS A 149 -14.03 -13.36 -5.86
N HIS A 150 -12.98 -13.92 -6.46
CA HIS A 150 -12.66 -15.35 -6.35
C HIS A 150 -11.53 -15.65 -5.36
N CYS A 151 -10.54 -14.76 -5.23
CA CYS A 151 -9.35 -15.00 -4.42
C CYS A 151 -9.40 -14.22 -3.08
N PHE A 152 -8.65 -13.12 -3.01
CA PHE A 152 -8.37 -12.39 -1.78
C PHE A 152 -8.86 -10.95 -1.86
N THR A 153 -9.17 -10.38 -0.70
CA THR A 153 -9.42 -8.94 -0.56
C THR A 153 -8.31 -8.30 0.26
N ILE A 154 -7.92 -7.08 -0.11
CA ILE A 154 -6.91 -6.29 0.61
C ILE A 154 -7.24 -6.16 2.11
N GLN A 155 -8.54 -6.04 2.44
CA GLN A 155 -8.97 -5.89 3.82
C GLN A 155 -8.69 -7.14 4.68
N LYS A 156 -8.72 -8.33 4.07
CA LYS A 156 -8.48 -9.61 4.77
C LYS A 156 -7.02 -10.06 4.66
N THR A 157 -6.32 -9.64 3.61
CA THR A 157 -4.93 -10.03 3.32
C THR A 157 -4.21 -8.85 2.68
N PRO A 158 -3.63 -7.95 3.50
CA PRO A 158 -2.99 -6.71 3.03
C PRO A 158 -1.82 -6.94 2.06
N GLU A 159 -1.15 -8.10 2.12
CA GLU A 159 -0.02 -8.46 1.29
C GLU A 159 -0.36 -8.54 -0.20
N VAL A 160 -1.63 -8.72 -0.54
CA VAL A 160 -2.13 -8.67 -1.92
C VAL A 160 -1.68 -7.39 -2.62
N ILE A 161 -1.63 -6.25 -1.91
CA ILE A 161 -1.23 -4.95 -2.48
C ILE A 161 0.13 -5.03 -3.16
N GLU A 162 1.08 -5.77 -2.61
CA GLU A 162 2.46 -5.86 -3.15
C GLU A 162 2.49 -6.54 -4.53
N HIS A 163 1.44 -7.29 -4.87
CA HIS A 163 1.37 -8.07 -6.10
C HIS A 163 0.44 -7.47 -7.16
N LEU A 164 -0.41 -6.50 -6.81
CA LEU A 164 -1.37 -5.92 -7.77
C LEU A 164 -0.70 -5.24 -8.95
N VAL A 165 0.53 -4.73 -8.79
CA VAL A 165 1.34 -4.19 -9.89
C VAL A 165 1.55 -5.21 -11.02
N LYS A 166 1.60 -6.51 -10.70
CA LYS A 166 1.77 -7.58 -11.69
C LYS A 166 0.61 -7.62 -12.69
N PHE A 167 -0.61 -7.22 -12.29
CA PHE A 167 -1.73 -7.11 -13.22
C PHE A 167 -1.54 -5.97 -14.22
N ASP A 168 -1.01 -4.83 -13.77
CA ASP A 168 -0.66 -3.71 -14.66
C ASP A 168 0.43 -4.14 -15.66
N ASP A 169 1.45 -4.86 -15.18
CA ASP A 169 2.51 -5.40 -16.03
C ASP A 169 1.97 -6.39 -17.07
N MET A 170 1.08 -7.31 -16.68
CA MET A 170 0.42 -8.25 -17.60
C MET A 170 -0.39 -7.50 -18.67
N CYS A 171 -1.17 -6.51 -18.27
CA CYS A 171 -1.99 -5.73 -19.18
C CYS A 171 -1.16 -4.89 -20.14
N THR A 172 -0.08 -4.27 -19.66
CA THR A 172 0.87 -3.49 -20.46
C THR A 172 1.62 -4.34 -21.47
N ARG A 173 1.92 -5.61 -21.14
CA ARG A 173 2.55 -6.58 -22.05
C ARG A 173 1.60 -7.18 -23.09
N GLY A 174 0.31 -6.83 -23.06
CA GLY A 174 -0.64 -7.32 -24.06
C GLY A 174 -1.31 -8.65 -23.74
N VAL A 175 -1.16 -9.18 -22.52
CA VAL A 175 -1.80 -10.43 -22.10
C VAL A 175 -3.31 -10.30 -22.14
N ASP A 176 -4.04 -11.25 -22.75
CA ASP A 176 -5.51 -11.21 -22.79
C ASP A 176 -6.09 -11.34 -21.36
N PRO A 177 -6.91 -10.38 -20.88
CA PRO A 177 -7.50 -10.45 -19.55
C PRO A 177 -8.30 -11.73 -19.32
N LYS A 178 -8.93 -12.31 -20.36
CA LYS A 178 -9.72 -13.55 -20.23
C LYS A 178 -8.87 -14.74 -19.79
N VAL A 179 -7.61 -14.80 -20.23
CA VAL A 179 -6.68 -15.87 -19.85
C VAL A 179 -6.37 -15.79 -18.36
N ILE A 180 -6.12 -14.58 -17.86
CA ILE A 180 -5.84 -14.36 -16.44
C ILE A 180 -7.10 -14.53 -15.59
N VAL A 181 -8.26 -14.07 -16.06
CA VAL A 181 -9.56 -14.29 -15.39
C VAL A 181 -9.84 -15.78 -15.24
N HIS A 182 -9.65 -16.58 -16.29
CA HIS A 182 -9.82 -18.02 -16.22
C HIS A 182 -8.80 -18.69 -15.28
N ALA A 183 -7.55 -18.23 -15.30
CA ALA A 183 -6.52 -18.71 -14.38
C ALA A 183 -6.87 -18.41 -12.92
N ILE A 184 -7.40 -17.22 -12.63
CA ILE A 184 -7.92 -16.81 -11.32
C ILE A 184 -9.04 -17.74 -10.88
N GLU A 185 -10.03 -17.96 -11.74
CA GLU A 185 -11.15 -18.84 -11.45
C GLU A 185 -10.71 -20.29 -11.18
N THR A 186 -9.60 -20.72 -11.78
CA THR A 186 -9.05 -22.07 -11.57
C THR A 186 -8.29 -22.20 -10.26
N VAL A 187 -7.43 -21.24 -9.94
CA VAL A 187 -6.51 -21.33 -8.77
C VAL A 187 -7.20 -20.95 -7.46
N CYS A 188 -8.30 -20.21 -7.53
CA CYS A 188 -9.05 -19.73 -6.37
C CYS A 188 -10.48 -20.31 -6.28
N ALA A 189 -10.77 -21.39 -7.03
CA ALA A 189 -12.03 -22.14 -6.92
C ALA A 189 -12.19 -22.82 -5.55
#